data_AF-A0A0U3CGD8-F1
#
_entry.id   AF-A0A0U3CGD8-F1
#
_cell.length_a   1.000
_cell.length_b   1.000
_cell.length_c   1.000
_cell.angle_alpha   90.00
_cell.angle_beta   90.00
_cell.angle_gamma   90.00
#
_symmetry.space_group_name_H-M   'P 1'
#
loop_
_entity.id
_entity.type
_entity.pdbx_description
1 polymer ?
#
loop_
_entity_poly.entity_id
_entity_poly.type
_entity_poly.pdbx_seq_one_letter_code
_entity_poly.pdbx_strand_id
1 'polypeptide(L)'
;MKFQFLLALSAALSAPVAQAADEVTRVEVRSLDVRRAADIVMTYQVVCQDHAYTFTAPMSPVNRRALSLFVLIRAGDSRNVDLSDTELGRLMRDPAGTGELGFGCGDGVYVRYQGARLPKPGGPLEPVTVLFRLGKDGGFSTERQ
;
A
#
# COMPACT_ATOMS: atom_id res chain seq x y z
N MET A 1 -25.17 -64.81 3.86
CA MET A 1 -25.09 -63.67 4.79
C MET A 1 -23.61 -63.35 4.97
N LYS A 2 -23.10 -62.24 4.39
CA LYS A 2 -22.78 -60.95 5.07
C LYS A 2 -21.69 -61.17 6.15
N PHE A 3 -20.48 -60.57 6.17
CA PHE A 3 -19.97 -59.30 5.64
C PHE A 3 -18.43 -59.38 5.46
N GLN A 4 -17.91 -58.72 4.42
CA GLN A 4 -16.50 -58.32 4.31
C GLN A 4 -16.22 -57.13 5.25
N PHE A 5 -15.06 -57.11 5.90
CA PHE A 5 -14.46 -55.89 6.43
C PHE A 5 -12.98 -55.83 6.02
N LEU A 6 -12.73 -55.01 5.00
CA LEU A 6 -11.42 -54.48 4.63
C LEU A 6 -11.16 -53.24 5.49
N LEU A 7 -10.03 -53.17 6.18
CA LEU A 7 -9.52 -51.93 6.78
C LEU A 7 -8.04 -51.82 6.42
N ALA A 8 -7.79 -51.15 5.30
CA ALA A 8 -6.48 -50.69 4.88
C ALA A 8 -6.13 -49.43 5.68
N LEU A 9 -5.07 -49.49 6.49
CA LEU A 9 -4.57 -48.37 7.27
C LEU A 9 -3.50 -47.63 6.45
N SER A 10 -3.93 -46.77 5.53
CA SER A 10 -3.04 -45.84 4.83
C SER A 10 -2.75 -44.65 5.73
N ALA A 11 -1.72 -44.76 6.58
CA ALA A 11 -1.20 -43.63 7.33
C ALA A 11 -0.57 -42.62 6.35
N ALA A 12 -1.29 -41.52 6.16
CA ALA A 12 -0.95 -40.40 5.29
C ALA A 12 0.41 -39.79 5.64
N LEU A 13 1.30 -39.74 4.64
CA LEU A 13 2.47 -38.87 4.65
C LEU A 13 2.00 -37.42 4.81
N SER A 14 2.28 -36.84 5.98
CA SER A 14 2.11 -35.42 6.22
C SER A 14 3.30 -34.69 5.61
N ALA A 15 3.27 -34.45 4.30
CA ALA A 15 4.19 -33.51 3.68
C ALA A 15 3.83 -32.11 4.18
N PRO A 16 4.79 -31.30 4.69
CA PRO A 16 4.53 -29.91 4.96
C PRO A 16 4.14 -29.24 3.65
N VAL A 17 2.91 -28.71 3.61
CA VAL A 17 2.44 -27.86 2.53
C VAL A 17 3.36 -26.64 2.54
N ALA A 18 4.33 -26.62 1.62
CA ALA A 18 5.09 -25.43 1.32
C ALA A 18 4.07 -24.36 0.93
N GLN A 19 3.87 -23.38 1.82
CA GLN A 19 3.07 -22.20 1.52
C GLN A 19 3.72 -21.54 0.30
N ALA A 20 2.99 -21.59 -0.81
CA ALA A 20 3.37 -20.87 -2.02
C ALA A 20 3.54 -19.40 -1.62
N ALA A 21 4.77 -18.91 -1.71
CA ALA A 21 5.03 -17.49 -1.64
C ALA A 21 4.34 -16.89 -2.87
N ASP A 22 3.23 -16.18 -2.65
CA ASP A 22 2.48 -15.53 -3.71
C ASP A 22 3.44 -14.66 -4.53
N GLU A 23 3.53 -15.02 -5.81
CA GLU A 23 4.35 -14.39 -6.83
C GLU A 23 3.93 -12.93 -6.97
N VAL A 24 4.85 -11.98 -6.75
CA VAL A 24 4.59 -10.55 -6.94
C VAL A 24 4.41 -10.31 -8.45
N THR A 25 3.19 -10.47 -8.94
CA THR A 25 2.87 -10.35 -10.36
C THR A 25 2.72 -8.87 -10.73
N ARG A 26 3.86 -8.25 -11.07
CA ARG A 26 4.00 -6.95 -11.77
C ARG A 26 3.52 -5.69 -11.03
N VAL A 27 4.46 -4.97 -10.45
CA VAL A 27 4.29 -3.57 -10.02
C VAL A 27 4.53 -2.67 -11.23
N GLU A 28 3.46 -2.13 -11.83
CA GLU A 28 3.59 -1.12 -12.89
C GLU A 28 3.48 0.28 -12.29
N VAL A 29 4.62 0.88 -11.91
CA VAL A 29 4.64 2.29 -11.46
C VAL A 29 4.66 3.20 -12.68
N ARG A 30 3.51 3.76 -13.05
CA ARG A 30 3.45 4.88 -14.00
C ARG A 30 3.67 6.18 -13.25
N SER A 31 4.91 6.66 -13.21
CA SER A 31 5.17 8.08 -12.93
C SER A 31 4.75 8.84 -14.18
N LEU A 32 3.62 9.55 -14.12
CA LEU A 32 3.34 10.58 -15.11
C LEU A 32 4.39 11.67 -14.88
N ASP A 33 5.38 11.76 -15.77
CA ASP A 33 6.39 12.81 -15.81
C ASP A 33 5.67 14.13 -16.14
N VAL A 34 5.62 15.05 -15.17
CA VAL A 34 4.84 16.26 -15.30
C VAL A 34 5.74 17.49 -15.18
N ARG A 35 5.96 18.11 -16.34
CA ARG A 35 7.08 19.01 -16.65
C ARG A 35 6.76 20.49 -16.36
N ARG A 36 5.67 20.83 -15.66
CA ARG A 36 5.26 22.24 -15.46
C ARG A 36 4.74 22.53 -14.05
N ALA A 37 4.75 23.80 -13.67
CA ALA A 37 4.20 24.29 -12.40
C ALA A 37 2.68 24.03 -12.19
N ALA A 38 2.02 23.36 -13.14
CA ALA A 38 0.57 23.13 -13.20
C ALA A 38 0.16 21.70 -12.79
N ASP A 39 1.09 20.90 -12.26
CA ASP A 39 0.82 19.50 -11.96
C ASP A 39 0.33 19.38 -10.53
N ILE A 40 -0.90 19.87 -10.36
CA ILE A 40 -1.63 20.00 -9.10
C ILE A 40 -2.04 18.62 -8.56
N VAL A 41 -1.66 17.51 -9.20
CA VAL A 41 -2.03 16.15 -8.77
C VAL A 41 -0.95 15.12 -9.11
N MET A 42 -0.44 14.43 -8.09
CA MET A 42 0.42 13.26 -8.20
C MET A 42 -0.44 11.99 -8.20
N THR A 43 -0.24 11.10 -9.18
CA THR A 43 -1.00 9.85 -9.29
C THR A 43 -0.07 8.65 -9.45
N TYR A 44 -0.26 7.62 -8.61
CA TYR A 44 0.40 6.34 -8.75
C TYR A 44 -0.65 5.27 -9.01
N GLN A 45 -0.40 4.41 -9.99
CA GLN A 45 -1.23 3.24 -10.26
C GLN A 45 -0.42 2.01 -9.90
N VAL A 46 -1.04 1.07 -9.20
CA VAL A 46 -0.43 -0.19 -8.78
C VAL A 46 -1.48 -1.28 -9.00
N VAL A 47 -1.11 -2.33 -9.70
CA VAL A 47 -1.96 -3.51 -9.89
C VAL A 47 -1.39 -4.62 -9.05
N CYS A 48 -2.21 -5.21 -8.17
CA CYS A 48 -1.84 -6.35 -7.34
C CYS A 48 -2.91 -7.44 -7.50
N GLN A 49 -2.53 -8.57 -8.11
CA GLN A 49 -3.43 -9.69 -8.39
C GLN A 49 -4.71 -9.18 -9.12
N ASP A 50 -5.90 -9.41 -8.55
CA ASP A 50 -7.19 -9.05 -9.15
C ASP A 50 -7.64 -7.60 -8.88
N HIS A 51 -6.79 -6.79 -8.24
CA HIS A 51 -7.15 -5.45 -7.78
C HIS A 51 -6.23 -4.39 -8.37
N ALA A 52 -6.80 -3.26 -8.79
CA ALA A 52 -6.06 -2.08 -9.19
C ALA A 52 -6.25 -0.95 -8.16
N TYR A 53 -5.14 -0.36 -7.73
CA TYR A 53 -5.06 0.73 -6.77
C TYR A 53 -4.56 1.98 -7.49
N THR A 54 -5.32 3.07 -7.40
CA THR A 54 -4.88 4.38 -7.87
C THR A 54 -4.76 5.31 -6.67
N PHE A 55 -3.53 5.60 -6.27
CA PHE A 55 -3.24 6.63 -5.29
C PHE A 55 -3.23 7.99 -5.99
N THR A 56 -3.89 8.97 -5.39
CA THR A 56 -3.93 10.33 -5.91
C THR A 56 -3.74 11.33 -4.79
N ALA A 57 -2.82 12.27 -5.00
CA ALA A 57 -2.51 13.34 -4.06
C ALA A 57 -2.44 14.67 -4.81
N PRO A 58 -3.48 15.52 -4.69
CA PRO A 58 -3.41 16.89 -5.17
C PRO A 58 -2.25 17.65 -4.49
N MET A 59 -1.32 18.20 -5.27
CA MET A 59 -0.13 18.88 -4.80
C MET A 59 -0.32 20.39 -4.84
N SER A 60 0.08 21.08 -3.78
CA SER A 60 0.08 22.54 -3.80
C SER A 60 1.30 23.09 -4.53
N PRO A 61 1.13 24.07 -5.44
CA PRO A 61 2.20 24.56 -6.30
C PRO A 61 3.30 25.32 -5.54
N VAL A 62 2.98 25.88 -4.37
CA VAL A 62 3.90 26.75 -3.61
C VAL A 62 4.93 25.94 -2.83
N ASN A 63 4.49 25.00 -2.01
CA ASN A 63 5.33 24.22 -1.10
C ASN A 63 5.39 22.72 -1.48
N ARG A 64 4.97 22.34 -2.69
CA ARG A 64 5.12 20.97 -3.26
C ARG A 64 4.70 19.80 -2.34
N ARG A 65 3.60 19.96 -1.61
CA ARG A 65 3.04 18.95 -0.69
C ARG A 65 1.62 18.56 -1.07
N ALA A 66 1.16 17.41 -0.59
CA ALA A 66 -0.22 17.01 -0.77
C ALA A 66 -1.18 17.97 -0.04
N LEU A 67 -2.36 18.20 -0.60
CA LEU A 67 -3.48 18.94 0.00
C LEU A 67 -4.57 17.99 0.51
N SER A 68 -4.73 16.85 -0.16
CA SER A 68 -5.61 15.76 0.20
C SER A 68 -5.01 14.45 -0.31
N LEU A 69 -5.46 13.30 0.21
CA LEU A 69 -4.97 12.00 -0.23
C LEU A 69 -6.12 11.01 -0.33
N PHE A 70 -6.19 10.30 -1.45
CA PHE A 70 -7.20 9.29 -1.68
C PHE A 70 -6.64 8.11 -2.46
N VAL A 71 -7.20 6.93 -2.20
CA VAL A 71 -6.91 5.71 -2.97
C VAL A 71 -8.19 5.15 -3.55
N LEU A 72 -8.20 4.97 -4.87
CA LEU A 72 -9.25 4.23 -5.57
C LEU A 72 -8.85 2.76 -5.67
N ILE A 73 -9.66 1.88 -5.08
CA ILE A 73 -9.55 0.43 -5.21
C ILE A 73 -10.60 -0.03 -6.23
N ARG A 74 -10.18 -0.71 -7.28
CA ARG A 74 -11.09 -1.34 -8.25
C ARG A 74 -11.12 -2.84 -8.02
N ALA A 75 -12.22 -3.32 -7.46
CA ALA A 75 -12.48 -4.73 -7.18
C ALA A 75 -13.94 -5.05 -7.56
N GLY A 76 -14.19 -5.37 -8.83
CA GLY A 76 -15.55 -5.45 -9.37
C GLY A 76 -16.23 -4.08 -9.49
N ASP A 77 -16.41 -3.37 -8.36
CA ASP A 77 -16.85 -1.99 -8.26
C ASP A 77 -15.73 -1.07 -7.71
N SER A 78 -15.82 0.22 -8.03
CA SER A 78 -14.85 1.23 -7.60
C SER A 78 -15.14 1.73 -6.18
N ARG A 79 -14.14 1.71 -5.29
CA ARG A 79 -14.22 2.27 -3.94
C ARG A 79 -13.13 3.33 -3.71
N ASN A 80 -13.48 4.44 -3.08
CA ASN A 80 -12.53 5.46 -2.65
C ASN A 80 -12.25 5.34 -1.14
N VAL A 81 -10.97 5.44 -0.75
CA VAL A 81 -10.50 5.47 0.63
C VAL A 81 -9.84 6.82 0.89
N ASP A 82 -10.41 7.62 1.78
CA ASP A 82 -9.81 8.88 2.23
C ASP A 82 -8.69 8.57 3.22
N LEU A 83 -7.48 9.01 2.90
CA LEU A 83 -6.30 8.83 3.73
C LEU A 83 -5.99 10.08 4.56
N SER A 84 -6.83 11.11 4.51
CA SER A 84 -6.50 12.42 5.05
C SER A 84 -6.13 12.34 6.54
N ASP A 85 -6.91 11.63 7.35
CA ASP A 85 -6.67 11.52 8.79
C ASP A 85 -5.70 10.40 9.20
N THR A 86 -5.14 9.68 8.22
CA THR A 86 -4.15 8.62 8.48
C THR A 86 -2.77 9.22 8.79
N GLU A 87 -1.87 8.42 9.36
CA GLU A 87 -0.48 8.82 9.57
C GLU A 87 0.25 9.13 8.25
N LEU A 88 0.04 8.31 7.20
CA LEU A 88 0.54 8.61 5.85
C LEU A 88 0.01 9.96 5.34
N GLY A 89 -1.30 10.21 5.52
CA GLY A 89 -1.92 11.48 5.18
C GLY A 89 -1.26 12.67 5.86
N ARG A 90 -1.00 12.56 7.16
CA ARG A 90 -0.32 13.60 7.94
C ARG A 90 1.12 13.82 7.48
N LEU A 91 1.89 12.75 7.24
CA LEU A 91 3.29 12.84 6.77
C LEU A 91 3.38 13.52 5.40
N MET A 92 2.47 13.22 4.47
CA MET A 92 2.50 13.78 3.13
C MET A 92 1.98 15.22 3.02
N ARG A 93 1.27 15.71 4.04
CA ARG A 93 0.82 17.11 4.14
C ARG A 93 1.72 17.97 5.03
N ASP A 94 2.67 17.36 5.75
CA ASP A 94 3.61 18.09 6.60
C ASP A 94 4.44 19.08 5.74
N PRO A 95 4.31 20.40 5.97
CA PRO A 95 5.02 21.40 5.17
C PRO A 95 6.54 21.36 5.33
N ALA A 96 7.06 20.75 6.40
CA ALA A 96 8.49 20.57 6.63
C ALA A 96 8.98 19.14 6.34
N GLY A 97 8.06 18.23 6.00
CA GLY A 97 8.37 16.85 5.69
C GLY A 97 8.89 16.69 4.25
N THR A 98 9.80 15.75 4.07
CA THR A 98 10.27 15.29 2.75
C THR A 98 10.29 13.77 2.76
N GLY A 99 9.88 13.13 1.68
CA GLY A 99 9.92 11.68 1.60
C GLY A 99 9.55 11.11 0.25
N GLU A 100 9.80 9.83 0.11
CA GLU A 100 9.54 9.01 -1.06
C GLU A 100 8.50 7.94 -0.74
N LEU A 101 7.71 7.59 -1.75
CA LEU A 101 6.74 6.49 -1.67
C LEU A 101 7.25 5.28 -2.46
N GLY A 102 7.29 4.12 -1.80
CA GLY A 102 7.45 2.82 -2.43
C GLY A 102 6.14 2.03 -2.35
N PHE A 103 5.82 1.28 -3.40
CA PHE A 103 4.63 0.44 -3.45
C PHE A 103 5.01 -1.02 -3.62
N GLY A 104 4.28 -1.92 -2.94
CA GLY A 104 4.45 -3.36 -3.04
C GLY A 104 3.13 -4.11 -2.93
N CYS A 105 3.10 -5.36 -3.37
CA CYS A 105 1.91 -6.20 -3.36
C CYS A 105 2.01 -7.33 -2.32
N GLY A 106 0.87 -7.69 -1.74
CA GLY A 106 0.64 -8.89 -0.93
C GLY A 106 -0.87 -9.08 -0.74
N ASP A 107 -1.34 -9.31 0.49
CA ASP A 107 -2.77 -9.28 0.83
C ASP A 107 -3.36 -7.85 0.86
N GLY A 108 -3.21 -7.14 -0.26
CA GLY A 108 -3.47 -5.70 -0.40
C GLY A 108 -2.31 -4.98 -1.11
N VAL A 109 -2.28 -3.65 -0.99
CA VAL A 109 -1.14 -2.83 -1.38
C VAL A 109 -0.41 -2.33 -0.14
N TYR A 110 0.91 -2.46 -0.15
CA TYR A 110 1.79 -1.89 0.85
C TYR A 110 2.37 -0.59 0.32
N VAL A 111 2.35 0.46 1.14
CA VAL A 111 2.92 1.77 0.86
C VAL A 111 4.01 2.04 1.87
N ARG A 112 5.26 2.07 1.44
CA ARG A 112 6.40 2.49 2.27
C ARG A 112 6.59 3.99 2.11
N TYR A 113 6.59 4.73 3.21
CA TYR A 113 7.08 6.10 3.25
C TYR A 113 8.50 6.09 3.85
N GLN A 114 9.45 6.68 3.13
CA GLN A 114 10.82 6.90 3.62
C GLN A 114 11.15 8.38 3.49
N GLY A 115 11.43 9.04 4.60
CA GLY A 115 11.58 10.48 4.62
C GLY A 115 12.09 11.03 5.94
N ALA A 116 11.74 12.28 6.22
CA ALA A 116 12.01 12.94 7.49
C ALA A 116 10.84 13.85 7.87
N ARG A 117 10.60 14.00 9.17
CA ARG A 117 9.63 14.94 9.75
C ARG A 117 10.31 15.99 10.59
N LEU A 118 9.65 17.13 10.77
CA LEU A 118 10.09 18.15 11.71
C LEU A 118 9.15 18.16 12.93
N PRO A 119 9.50 17.48 14.04
CA PRO A 119 8.59 17.33 15.18
C PRO A 119 8.25 18.66 15.86
N LYS A 120 9.11 19.67 15.73
CA LYS A 120 8.93 21.01 16.28
C LYS A 120 9.57 22.07 15.38
N PRO A 121 8.96 23.26 15.20
CA PRO A 121 9.57 24.35 14.45
C PRO A 121 10.98 24.68 14.94
N GLY A 122 11.95 24.77 14.03
CA GLY A 122 13.36 25.07 14.35
C GLY A 122 14.14 23.91 15.00
N GLY A 123 13.55 22.73 15.16
CA GLY A 123 14.25 21.52 15.60
C GLY A 123 15.04 20.83 14.49
N PRO A 124 15.77 19.74 14.81
CA PRO A 124 16.36 18.89 13.78
C PRO A 124 15.27 18.09 13.05
N LEU A 125 15.52 17.76 11.78
CA LEU A 125 14.74 16.78 11.05
C LEU A 125 14.99 15.38 11.63
N GLU A 126 13.91 14.64 11.89
CA GLU A 126 13.97 13.26 12.36
C GLU A 126 13.63 12.32 11.20
N PRO A 127 14.48 11.32 10.89
CA PRO A 127 14.18 10.35 9.83
C PRO A 127 12.96 9.50 10.20
N VAL A 128 12.16 9.18 9.20
CA VAL A 128 10.93 8.41 9.33
C VAL A 128 10.89 7.35 8.24
N THR A 129 10.75 6.09 8.64
CA THR A 129 10.45 4.98 7.73
C THR A 129 9.24 4.25 8.28
N VAL A 130 8.15 4.22 7.52
CA VAL A 130 6.90 3.59 7.94
C VAL A 130 6.33 2.78 6.79
N LEU A 131 5.81 1.60 7.11
CA LEU A 131 5.10 0.74 6.17
C LEU A 131 3.61 0.78 6.49
N PHE A 132 2.82 1.18 5.51
CA PHE A 132 1.37 1.17 5.58
C PHE A 132 0.83 0.02 4.74
N ARG A 133 -0.26 -0.58 5.19
CA ARG A 133 -1.01 -1.58 4.45
C ARG A 133 -2.42 -1.09 4.19
N LEU A 134 -2.83 -1.16 2.93
CA LEU A 134 -4.21 -1.02 2.51
C LEU A 134 -4.71 -2.40 2.04
N GLY A 135 -5.59 -3.00 2.84
CA GLY A 135 -6.22 -4.29 2.53
C GLY A 135 -7.13 -4.21 1.30
N LYS A 136 -7.44 -5.38 0.74
CA LYS A 136 -8.40 -5.52 -0.38
C LYS A 136 -9.80 -4.99 -0.02
N ASP A 137 -10.13 -5.03 1.27
CA ASP A 137 -11.36 -4.50 1.88
C ASP A 137 -11.29 -2.99 2.17
N GLY A 138 -10.23 -2.30 1.78
CA GLY A 138 -10.01 -0.89 2.04
C GLY A 138 -9.65 -0.54 3.49
N GLY A 139 -9.37 -1.53 4.35
CA GLY A 139 -8.82 -1.29 5.68
C GLY A 139 -7.41 -0.73 5.59
N PHE A 140 -7.15 0.41 6.26
CA PHE A 140 -5.83 1.05 6.29
C PHE A 140 -5.19 0.85 7.67
N SER A 141 -3.95 0.37 7.71
CA SER A 141 -3.21 0.12 8.94
C SER A 141 -1.72 0.44 8.80
N THR A 142 -1.09 0.78 9.92
CA THR A 142 0.36 0.93 10.01
C THR A 142 0.96 -0.39 10.47
N GLU A 143 1.89 -0.94 9.70
CA GLU A 143 2.67 -2.11 10.12
C GLU A 143 3.91 -1.61 10.86
N ARG A 144 4.07 -2.04 12.12
CA ARG A 144 5.31 -1.79 12.85
C ARG A 144 6.38 -2.73 12.28
N GLN A 145 7.44 -2.16 11.73
CA GLN A 145 8.67 -2.89 11.40
C GLN A 145 9.47 -3.16 12.66
#